data_AF-A0A535MVT3-F1
#
_entry.id   AF-A0A535MVT3-F1
#
_cell.length_a   1.000
_cell.length_b   1.000
_cell.length_c   1.000
_cell.angle_alpha   90.00
_cell.angle_beta   90.00
_cell.angle_gamma   90.00
#
_symmetry.space_group_name_H-M   'P 1'
#
loop_
_entity.id
_entity.type
_entity.pdbx_description
1 polymer ?
#
loop_
_entity_poly.entity_id
_entity_poly.type
_entity_poly.pdbx_seq_one_letter_code
_entity_poly.pdbx_strand_id
1 'polypeptide(L)' 'MPLPTEVNKWTVIRSPFIDKDSREQFEMRTHKRIIDILDPNPKVVDALMRLNLPSGVNIEIKL' A
#
# COMPACT_ATOMS: atom_id res chain seq x y z
N MET A 1 -8.10 2.65 -11.29
CA MET A 1 -7.26 1.68 -12.00
C MET A 1 -6.21 1.07 -11.05
N PRO A 2 -5.98 -0.27 -11.06
CA PRO A 2 -4.95 -0.89 -10.23
C PRO A 2 -3.56 -0.64 -10.82
N LEU A 3 -2.64 -0.16 -10.00
CA LEU A 3 -1.22 -0.11 -10.35
C LEU A 3 -0.55 -1.44 -9.96
N PRO A 4 0.63 -1.74 -10.55
CA PRO A 4 1.44 -2.86 -10.11
C PRO A 4 1.69 -2.80 -8.59
N THR A 5 1.46 -3.94 -7.92
CA THR A 5 1.70 -4.08 -6.49
C THR A 5 3.20 -4.24 -6.24
N GLU A 6 3.76 -3.42 -5.36
CA GLU A 6 5.14 -3.60 -4.93
C GLU A 6 5.20 -4.73 -3.90
N VAL A 7 6.03 -5.73 -4.17
CA VAL A 7 6.18 -6.93 -3.33
C VAL A 7 7.58 -6.95 -2.76
N ASN A 8 7.71 -6.57 -1.49
CA ASN A 8 8.96 -6.62 -0.75
C ASN A 8 9.05 -7.95 -0.02
N LYS A 9 9.98 -8.81 -0.45
CA LYS A 9 10.20 -10.14 0.15
C LYS A 9 11.47 -10.11 0.99
N TRP A 10 11.40 -10.64 2.19
CA TRP A 10 12.53 -10.73 3.12
C TRP A 10 12.57 -12.13 3.73
N THR A 11 13.78 -12.69 3.73
CA THR A 11 14.05 -14.00 4.31
C THR A 11 14.89 -13.81 5.55
N VAL A 12 14.44 -14.35 6.69
CA VAL A 12 15.16 -14.28 7.96
C VAL A 12 15.53 -15.69 8.39
N ILE A 13 16.69 -15.86 9.03
CA ILE A 13 17.07 -17.14 9.63
C ILE A 13 16.22 -17.34 10.88
N ARG A 14 15.56 -18.49 10.99
CA ARG A 14 14.68 -18.78 12.13
C ARG A 14 15.44 -19.16 13.40
N SER A 15 16.57 -19.85 13.24
CA SER A 15 17.41 -20.32 14.34
C SER A 15 18.52 -19.33 14.67
N PRO A 16 18.81 -19.08 15.96
CA PRO A 16 19.95 -18.26 16.36
C PRO A 16 21.30 -18.95 16.14
N PHE A 17 21.34 -20.29 15.96
CA PHE A 17 22.60 -21.04 15.81
C PHE A 17 22.47 -22.30 14.94
N ILE A 18 23.51 -22.60 14.15
CA ILE A 18 23.72 -23.77 13.28
C ILE A 18 22.72 -23.96 12.13
N ASP A 19 21.41 -23.83 12.34
CA ASP A 19 20.38 -24.22 11.36
C ASP A 19 20.14 -23.16 10.27
N LYS A 20 21.03 -23.10 9.27
CA LYS A 20 20.96 -22.15 8.14
C LYS A 20 19.85 -22.44 7.11
N ASP A 21 19.41 -23.70 7.05
CA ASP A 21 18.36 -24.14 6.12
C ASP A 21 16.96 -23.84 6.66
N SER A 22 16.85 -23.60 7.97
CA SER A 22 15.63 -23.11 8.61
C SER A 22 15.47 -21.61 8.37
N ARG A 23 14.75 -21.26 7.31
CA ARG A 23 14.49 -19.88 6.90
C ARG A 23 13.01 -19.56 6.94
N GLU A 24 12.70 -18.38 7.42
CA GLU A 24 11.35 -17.84 7.42
C GLU A 24 11.22 -16.80 6.32
N GLN A 25 10.14 -16.91 5.54
CA GLN A 25 9.88 -16.08 4.38
C GLN A 25 8.72 -15.16 4.70
N PHE A 26 8.93 -13.87 4.56
CA PHE A 26 7.89 -12.90 4.75
C PHE A 26 7.79 -11.98 3.53
N GLU A 27 6.61 -11.41 3.36
CA GLU A 27 6.36 -10.43 2.32
C GLU A 27 5.53 -9.27 2.85
N MET A 28 5.83 -8.08 2.33
CA MET A 28 4.99 -6.91 2.48
C MET A 28 4.51 -6.51 1.08
N ARG A 29 3.19 -6.52 0.88
CA ARG A 29 2.56 -6.19 -0.40
C ARG A 29 1.87 -4.83 -0.31
N THR A 30 2.44 -3.84 -1.00
CA THR A 30 1.87 -2.50 -1.07
C THR A 30 1.00 -2.38 -2.33
N HIS A 31 -0.30 -2.21 -2.13
CA HIS A 31 -1.26 -2.09 -3.23
C HIS A 31 -1.50 -0.62 -3.55
N LYS A 32 -1.15 -0.19 -4.76
CA LYS A 32 -1.36 1.16 -5.23
C LYS A 32 -2.57 1.19 -6.17
N ARG A 33 -3.44 2.19 -6.00
CA ARG A 33 -4.61 2.41 -6.87
C ARG A 33 -4.63 3.88 -7.27
N ILE A 34 -4.87 4.15 -8.55
CA ILE A 34 -5.11 5.51 -9.05
C ILE A 34 -6.61 5.67 -9.27
N ILE A 35 -7.15 6.81 -8.85
CA ILE A 35 -8.48 7.29 -9.20
C ILE A 35 -8.26 8.58 -9.99
N ASP A 36 -8.78 8.62 -11.20
CA ASP A 36 -8.70 9.79 -12.07
C ASP A 36 -10.07 10.46 -12.12
N ILE A 37 -10.09 11.79 -11.98
CA ILE A 37 -11.30 12.61 -11.93
C ILE A 37 -11.24 13.58 -13.11
N LEU A 38 -12.07 13.33 -14.12
CA LEU A 38 -12.07 14.07 -15.38
C LEU A 38 -12.56 15.52 -15.26
N ASP A 39 -13.41 15.82 -14.28
CA ASP A 39 -13.96 17.16 -14.04
C ASP A 39 -13.85 17.53 -12.54
N PRO A 40 -12.84 18.33 -12.15
CA PRO A 40 -12.65 18.72 -10.76
C PRO A 40 -13.60 19.87 -10.38
N ASN A 41 -14.81 19.52 -9.95
CA ASN A 41 -15.72 20.49 -9.33
C ASN A 41 -15.30 20.75 -7.86
N PRO A 42 -15.23 22.00 -7.37
CA PRO A 42 -14.92 22.31 -5.96
C PRO A 42 -15.80 21.58 -4.93
N LYS A 43 -17.05 21.23 -5.27
CA LYS A 43 -17.91 20.40 -4.41
C LYS A 43 -17.40 18.97 -4.22
N VAL A 44 -16.75 18.41 -5.25
CA VAL A 44 -16.23 17.03 -5.23
C VAL A 44 -14.95 16.96 -4.39
N VAL A 45 -14.11 18.00 -4.41
CA VAL A 45 -12.90 18.09 -3.57
C VAL A 45 -13.27 18.10 -2.07
N ASP A 46 -14.27 18.90 -1.69
CA ASP A 46 -14.77 18.95 -0.30
C ASP A 46 -15.41 17.62 0.15
N ALA A 47 -16.07 16.90 -0.75
CA ALA A 47 -16.62 15.58 -0.48
C ALA A 47 -15.53 14.50 -0.29
N LEU A 48 -14.43 14.58 -1.04
CA LEU A 48 -13.31 13.64 -0.91
C LEU A 48 -12.52 13.83 0.38
N MET A 49 -12.36 15.07 0.85
CA MET A 49 -11.71 15.37 2.14
C MET A 49 -12.54 14.92 3.35
N ARG A 50 -13.86 14.91 3.23
CA ARG A 50 -14.77 14.49 4.31
C ARG A 50 -15.05 12.99 4.34
N LEU A 51 -14.54 12.23 3.37
CA LEU A 51 -14.78 10.80 3.32
C LEU A 51 -14.05 10.12 4.49
N ASN A 52 -14.77 9.33 5.29
CA ASN A 52 -14.16 8.56 6.37
C ASN A 52 -13.35 7.41 5.79
N LEU A 53 -12.06 7.66 5.61
CA LEU A 53 -11.12 6.66 5.13
C LEU A 53 -10.63 5.79 6.29
N PRO A 54 -10.47 4.48 6.09
CA PRO A 54 -9.90 3.60 7.10
C PRO A 54 -8.45 4.00 7.37
N SER A 55 -8.02 3.92 8.64
CA SER A 55 -6.71 4.36 9.15
C SER A 55 -5.48 3.64 8.58
N GLY A 56 -5.67 2.70 7.64
CA GLY A 56 -4.61 1.94 6.98
C GLY A 56 -4.35 2.33 5.52
N VAL A 57 -5.00 3.39 5.00
CA VAL A 57 -4.85 3.81 3.61
C VAL A 57 -4.18 5.18 3.55
N ASN A 58 -3.10 5.27 2.80
CA ASN A 58 -2.45 6.54 2.47
C ASN A 58 -2.99 7.08 1.14
N ILE A 59 -3.28 8.38 1.08
CA ILE A 59 -3.83 9.06 -0.10
C ILE A 59 -2.92 10.22 -0.44
N GLU A 60 -2.54 10.31 -1.70
CA GLU A 60 -1.79 11.43 -2.26
C GLU A 60 -2.67 12.09 -3.32
N ILE A 61 -2.97 13.37 -3.16
CA ILE A 61 -3.75 14.16 -4.12
C ILE A 61 -2.75 14.99 -4.93
N LYS A 62 -2.72 14.80 -6.25
CA LYS A 62 -2.00 15.66 -7.19
C LYS A 62 -3.04 16.43 -8.00
N LEU A 63 -2.92 17.76 -8.01
CA LEU A 63 -3.72 18.66 -8.85
C LEU A 63 -3.04 18.85 -10.21
#